data_AF-A0A0G0JG94-F1
#
_entry.id   AF-A0A0G0JG94-F1
#
_cell.length_a   1.000
_cell.length_b   1.000
_cell.length_c   1.000
_cell.angle_alpha   90.00
_cell.angle_beta   90.00
_cell.angle_gamma   90.00
#
_symmetry.space_group_name_H-M   'P 1'
#
loop_
_entity.id
_entity.type
_entity.pdbx_description
1 polymer ?
#
loop_
_entity_poly.entity_id
_entity_poly.type
_entity_poly.pdbx_seq_one_letter_code
_entity_poly.pdbx_strand_id
1 'polypeptide(L)'
;MTKFKDELKKIFNRNKEIICPAFPNEKIVFNAKGINHLIYKGGRSRREMSRIETNIRLLPSAIKVLKLMPLAQEETYYIREGIKYQFWTFEAVIDNRRIKVIIRQAGKGKKHFWSVIPAWRKDRYGILNAKNRDLEKE
;
A
#
# COMPACT_ATOMS: atom_id res chain seq x y z
N MET A 1 12.66 -14.64 9.89
CA MET A 1 12.81 -13.57 8.86
C MET A 1 12.19 -13.97 7.52
N THR A 2 12.28 -15.26 7.15
CA THR A 2 11.65 -15.91 6.00
C THR A 2 10.12 -15.77 5.97
N LYS A 3 9.43 -16.04 7.09
CA LYS A 3 7.95 -16.13 7.14
C LYS A 3 7.20 -14.95 6.48
N PHE A 4 7.42 -13.71 6.91
CA PHE A 4 6.73 -12.54 6.32
C PHE A 4 7.11 -12.29 4.87
N LYS A 5 8.39 -12.42 4.53
CA LYS A 5 8.86 -12.19 3.16
C LYS A 5 8.25 -13.24 2.22
N ASP A 6 8.14 -14.48 2.66
CA ASP A 6 7.58 -15.58 1.89
C ASP A 6 6.06 -15.45 1.76
N GLU A 7 5.37 -15.01 2.81
CA GLU A 7 3.93 -14.69 2.76
C GLU A 7 3.65 -13.54 1.79
N LEU A 8 4.41 -12.44 1.88
CA LEU A 8 4.32 -11.32 0.94
C LEU A 8 4.61 -11.76 -0.49
N LYS A 9 5.64 -12.58 -0.71
CA LYS A 9 5.93 -13.16 -2.03
C LYS A 9 4.76 -13.98 -2.55
N LYS A 10 4.12 -14.82 -1.72
CA LYS A 10 2.95 -15.61 -2.13
C LYS A 10 1.81 -14.70 -2.59
N ILE A 11 1.50 -13.65 -1.82
CA ILE A 11 0.44 -12.68 -2.19
C ILE A 11 0.81 -11.93 -3.48
N PHE A 12 2.04 -11.43 -3.58
CA PHE A 12 2.52 -10.67 -4.75
C PHE A 12 2.60 -11.54 -6.01
N ASN A 13 3.05 -12.79 -5.90
CA ASN A 13 3.13 -13.71 -7.04
C ASN A 13 1.75 -14.12 -7.56
N ARG A 14 0.74 -14.19 -6.68
CA ARG A 14 -0.66 -14.42 -7.10
C ARG A 14 -1.28 -13.19 -7.78
N ASN A 15 -0.75 -11.99 -7.51
CA ASN A 15 -1.26 -10.71 -8.01
C ASN A 15 -0.16 -9.92 -8.74
N LYS A 16 0.68 -10.59 -9.54
CA LYS A 16 1.88 -10.00 -10.17
C LYS A 16 1.58 -8.66 -10.85
N GLU A 17 0.46 -8.60 -11.54
CA GLU A 17 -0.05 -7.41 -12.19
C GLU A 17 -1.55 -7.34 -11.98
N ILE A 18 -2.08 -6.14 -11.73
CA ILE A 18 -3.52 -5.90 -11.70
C ILE A 18 -3.88 -4.70 -12.59
N ILE A 19 -5.08 -4.74 -13.15
CA ILE A 19 -5.69 -3.61 -13.83
C ILE A 19 -6.35 -2.74 -12.76
N CYS A 20 -6.12 -1.44 -12.84
CA CYS A 20 -6.75 -0.44 -11.98
C CYS A 20 -7.51 0.53 -12.88
N PRO A 21 -8.82 0.75 -12.67
CA PRO A 21 -9.60 1.64 -13.52
C PRO A 21 -9.04 3.08 -13.58
N ALA A 22 -8.35 3.54 -12.53
CA ALA A 22 -7.65 4.83 -12.53
C ALA A 22 -6.47 4.92 -13.52
N PHE A 23 -5.97 3.78 -14.01
CA PHE A 23 -4.87 3.69 -14.97
C PHE A 23 -5.24 2.74 -16.12
N PRO A 24 -6.18 3.12 -17.00
CA PRO A 24 -6.79 2.18 -17.95
C PRO A 24 -5.80 1.55 -18.94
N ASN A 25 -4.71 2.25 -19.25
CA ASN A 25 -3.69 1.80 -20.22
C ASN A 25 -2.42 1.24 -19.55
N GLU A 26 -2.42 1.09 -18.22
CA GLU A 26 -1.25 0.64 -17.48
C GLU A 26 -1.64 -0.41 -16.45
N LYS A 27 -0.71 -1.32 -16.16
CA LYS A 27 -0.88 -2.29 -15.08
C LYS A 27 -0.11 -1.86 -13.85
N ILE A 28 -0.69 -2.10 -12.68
CA ILE A 28 0.01 -1.95 -11.39
C ILE A 28 0.76 -3.25 -11.12
N VAL A 29 2.09 -3.15 -11.02
CA VAL A 29 2.95 -4.30 -10.75
C VAL A 29 3.15 -4.50 -9.25
N PHE A 30 3.07 -5.75 -8.81
CA PHE A 30 3.45 -6.18 -7.47
C PHE A 30 4.84 -6.82 -7.54
N ASN A 31 5.87 -6.08 -7.10
CA ASN A 31 7.28 -6.48 -7.24
C ASN A 31 8.04 -6.41 -5.90
N ALA A 32 9.33 -6.79 -5.97
CA ALA A 32 10.22 -6.80 -4.80
C ALA A 32 10.39 -5.41 -4.14
N LYS A 33 10.22 -4.31 -4.88
CA LYS A 33 10.32 -2.95 -4.30
C LYS A 33 9.17 -2.72 -3.30
N GLY A 34 7.95 -3.12 -3.66
CA GLY A 34 6.80 -3.07 -2.75
C GLY A 34 6.98 -3.97 -1.52
N ILE A 35 7.41 -5.23 -1.71
CA ILE A 35 7.70 -6.14 -0.59
C ILE A 35 8.72 -5.52 0.38
N ASN A 36 9.82 -5.00 -0.16
CA ASN A 36 10.85 -4.38 0.66
C ASN A 36 10.31 -3.15 1.41
N HIS A 37 9.44 -2.35 0.79
CA HIS A 37 8.84 -1.18 1.45
C HIS A 37 7.87 -1.54 2.58
N LEU A 38 7.19 -2.69 2.48
CA LEU A 38 6.32 -3.21 3.54
C LEU A 38 7.09 -3.74 4.75
N ILE A 39 8.33 -4.21 4.56
CA ILE A 39 9.18 -4.79 5.61
C ILE A 39 10.11 -3.74 6.24
N TYR A 40 10.65 -2.83 5.43
CA TYR A 40 11.70 -1.90 5.85
C TYR A 40 11.20 -0.45 5.78
N LYS A 41 11.72 0.40 6.69
CA LYS A 41 11.55 1.86 6.67
C LYS A 41 12.74 2.52 5.93
N GLY A 42 12.76 3.86 5.92
CA GLY A 42 13.90 4.63 5.40
C GLY A 42 15.22 4.19 6.03
N GLY A 43 16.30 4.19 5.23
CA GLY A 43 17.62 3.76 5.71
C GLY A 43 17.78 2.24 5.91
N ARG A 44 16.88 1.42 5.32
CA ARG A 44 16.90 -0.07 5.38
C ARG A 44 16.73 -0.66 6.78
N SER A 45 16.36 0.15 7.76
CA SER A 45 15.99 -0.35 9.08
C SER A 45 14.64 -1.07 9.00
N ARG A 46 14.46 -2.11 9.80
CA ARG A 46 13.24 -2.92 9.78
C ARG A 46 12.07 -2.15 10.40
N ARG A 47 10.86 -2.32 9.87
CA ARG A 47 9.63 -1.90 10.55
C ARG A 47 9.34 -2.82 11.73
N GLU A 48 8.56 -2.33 12.68
CA GLU A 48 8.06 -3.15 13.78
C GLU A 48 7.23 -4.33 13.27
N MET A 49 7.27 -5.43 14.01
CA MET A 49 6.63 -6.69 13.61
C MET A 49 5.11 -6.53 13.45
N SER A 50 4.45 -5.91 14.42
CA SER A 50 3.01 -5.58 14.40
C SER A 50 2.62 -4.77 13.16
N ARG A 51 3.47 -3.80 12.77
CA ARG A 51 3.24 -2.99 11.56
C ARG A 51 3.34 -3.82 10.28
N ILE A 52 4.31 -4.73 10.20
CA ILE A 52 4.46 -5.65 9.06
C ILE A 52 3.25 -6.58 8.97
N GLU A 53 2.81 -7.14 10.09
CA GLU A 53 1.61 -7.99 10.16
C GLU A 53 0.36 -7.24 9.72
N THR A 54 0.18 -6.02 10.23
CA THR A 54 -0.91 -5.13 9.81
C THR A 54 -0.89 -4.91 8.29
N ASN A 55 0.28 -4.60 7.72
CA ASN A 55 0.41 -4.43 6.27
C ASN A 55 0.00 -5.69 5.50
N ILE A 56 0.44 -6.87 5.93
CA ILE A 56 0.08 -8.15 5.32
C ILE A 56 -1.44 -8.38 5.39
N ARG A 57 -2.05 -8.16 6.57
CA ARG A 57 -3.50 -8.30 6.78
C ARG A 57 -4.31 -7.36 5.89
N LEU A 58 -3.78 -6.18 5.54
CA LEU A 58 -4.47 -5.19 4.71
C LEU A 58 -4.26 -5.38 3.20
N LEU A 59 -3.31 -6.20 2.76
CA LEU A 59 -3.03 -6.41 1.32
C LEU A 59 -4.23 -6.90 0.50
N PRO A 60 -5.04 -7.87 0.96
CA PRO A 60 -6.22 -8.30 0.21
C PRO A 60 -7.19 -7.14 -0.04
N SER A 61 -7.43 -6.32 0.99
CA SER A 61 -8.25 -5.12 0.90
C SER A 61 -7.63 -4.09 -0.05
N ALA A 62 -6.31 -3.90 -0.01
CA ALA A 62 -5.62 -2.99 -0.93
C ALA A 62 -5.77 -3.41 -2.40
N ILE A 63 -5.63 -4.71 -2.69
CA ILE A 63 -5.83 -5.25 -4.04
C ILE A 63 -7.27 -5.01 -4.51
N LYS A 64 -8.26 -5.23 -3.64
CA LYS A 64 -9.67 -5.00 -3.93
C LYS A 64 -9.95 -3.51 -4.22
N VAL A 65 -9.39 -2.60 -3.42
CA VAL A 65 -9.46 -1.14 -3.68
C VAL A 65 -8.91 -0.81 -5.06
N LEU A 66 -7.70 -1.27 -5.39
CA LEU A 66 -7.08 -0.94 -6.68
C LEU A 66 -7.86 -1.49 -7.89
N LYS A 67 -8.53 -2.63 -7.75
CA LYS A 67 -9.37 -3.19 -8.82
C LYS A 67 -10.69 -2.42 -9.03
N LEU A 68 -11.15 -1.67 -8.04
CA LEU A 68 -12.47 -1.01 -8.06
C LEU A 68 -12.38 0.50 -8.25
N MET A 69 -11.30 1.14 -7.78
CA MET A 69 -11.21 2.60 -7.73
C MET A 69 -10.98 3.23 -9.12
N PRO A 70 -11.82 4.19 -9.54
CA PRO A 70 -11.67 4.88 -10.82
C PRO A 70 -10.71 6.06 -10.79
N LEU A 71 -10.33 6.55 -9.61
CA LEU A 71 -9.50 7.75 -9.47
C LEU A 71 -8.64 7.67 -8.20
N ALA A 72 -7.42 8.21 -8.29
CA ALA A 72 -6.58 8.48 -7.13
C ALA A 72 -6.99 9.82 -6.48
N GLN A 73 -7.14 9.85 -5.17
CA GLN A 73 -7.55 11.07 -4.46
C GLN A 73 -6.40 12.03 -4.18
N GLU A 74 -5.17 11.54 -4.10
CA GLU A 74 -3.98 12.39 -3.94
C GLU A 74 -2.91 11.98 -4.94
N GLU A 75 -2.26 12.99 -5.53
CA GLU A 75 -1.09 12.81 -6.39
C GLU A 75 0.05 13.69 -5.89
N THR A 76 1.23 13.10 -5.72
CA THR A 76 2.42 13.82 -5.27
C THR A 76 3.65 13.34 -6.03
N TYR A 77 4.70 14.16 -6.06
CA TYR A 77 5.97 13.73 -6.61
C TYR A 77 7.14 14.42 -5.93
N TYR A 78 8.32 13.83 -6.06
CA TYR A 78 9.60 14.49 -5.79
C TYR A 78 10.62 14.09 -6.85
N ILE A 79 11.69 14.90 -7.00
CA ILE A 79 12.81 14.59 -7.88
C ILE A 79 14.02 14.28 -7.02
N ARG A 80 14.70 13.17 -7.32
CA ARG A 80 15.96 12.80 -6.67
C ARG A 80 16.90 12.27 -7.74
N GLU A 81 18.12 12.83 -7.80
CA GLU A 81 19.16 12.41 -8.76
C GLU A 81 18.62 12.45 -10.21
N GLY A 82 17.87 13.50 -10.55
CA GLY A 82 17.24 13.66 -11.88
C GLY A 82 16.04 12.73 -12.15
N ILE A 83 15.70 11.81 -11.24
CA ILE A 83 14.59 10.87 -11.41
C ILE A 83 13.35 11.41 -10.69
N LYS A 84 12.25 11.60 -11.43
CA LYS A 84 10.94 11.92 -10.87
C LYS A 84 10.31 10.68 -10.24
N TYR A 85 9.95 10.75 -8.97
CA TYR A 85 9.20 9.72 -8.26
C TYR A 85 7.77 10.22 -8.03
N GLN A 86 6.80 9.63 -8.72
CA GLN A 86 5.38 9.97 -8.63
C GLN A 86 4.65 8.98 -7.73
N PHE A 87 3.65 9.48 -7.01
CA PHE A 87 2.84 8.71 -6.09
C PHE A 87 1.37 9.03 -6.29
N TRP A 88 0.55 7.98 -6.24
CA TRP A 88 -0.91 8.06 -6.28
C TRP A 88 -1.48 7.37 -5.05
N THR A 89 -2.41 8.04 -4.40
CA THR A 89 -3.04 7.57 -3.17
C THR A 89 -4.50 7.25 -3.42
N PHE A 90 -4.91 6.06 -2.98
CA PHE A 90 -6.29 5.61 -2.99
C PHE A 90 -6.80 5.45 -1.56
N GLU A 91 -7.81 6.22 -1.18
CA GLU A 91 -8.52 6.04 0.08
C GLU A 91 -9.87 5.37 -0.14
N ALA A 92 -10.17 4.35 0.67
CA ALA A 92 -11.47 3.68 0.62
C ALA A 92 -11.85 3.10 1.98
N VAL A 93 -13.15 2.97 2.23
CA VAL A 93 -13.69 2.10 3.27
C VAL A 93 -14.04 0.77 2.60
N ILE A 94 -13.36 -0.30 3.01
CA ILE A 94 -13.55 -1.63 2.46
C ILE A 94 -13.56 -2.65 3.59
N ASP A 95 -14.53 -3.57 3.54
CA ASP A 95 -14.73 -4.58 4.59
C ASP A 95 -14.78 -3.94 6.00
N ASN A 96 -15.50 -2.81 6.11
CA ASN A 96 -15.63 -1.95 7.29
C ASN A 96 -14.29 -1.45 7.85
N ARG A 97 -13.30 -1.19 6.98
CA ARG A 97 -12.00 -0.63 7.35
C ARG A 97 -11.62 0.48 6.39
N ARG A 98 -11.24 1.63 6.93
CA ARG A 98 -10.65 2.71 6.13
C ARG A 98 -9.18 2.39 5.89
N ILE A 99 -8.77 2.33 4.63
CA ILE A 99 -7.39 2.08 4.24
C ILE A 99 -6.94 3.13 3.23
N LYS A 100 -5.64 3.39 3.25
CA LYS A 100 -4.95 4.20 2.25
C LYS A 100 -3.94 3.31 1.52
N VAL A 101 -4.07 3.21 0.20
CA VAL A 101 -3.21 2.42 -0.68
C VAL A 101 -2.36 3.37 -1.51
N ILE A 102 -1.07 3.09 -1.63
CA ILE A 102 -0.10 3.96 -2.30
C ILE A 102 0.52 3.22 -3.48
N ILE A 103 0.45 3.84 -4.65
CA ILE A 103 1.13 3.42 -5.88
C ILE A 103 2.29 4.37 -6.15
N ARG A 104 3.40 3.84 -6.68
CA ARG A 104 4.59 4.62 -7.03
C ARG A 104 5.03 4.35 -8.46
N GLN A 105 5.57 5.37 -9.13
CA GLN A 105 6.31 5.26 -10.39
C GLN A 105 7.64 6.02 -10.27
N ALA A 106 8.70 5.45 -10.84
CA ALA A 106 10.02 6.08 -10.90
C ALA A 106 10.39 6.34 -12.36
N GLY A 107 10.56 7.61 -12.73
CA GLY A 107 10.76 8.04 -14.11
C GLY A 107 9.66 7.49 -15.02
N LYS A 108 10.08 6.93 -16.16
CA LYS A 108 9.20 6.24 -17.14
C LYS A 108 8.98 4.75 -16.83
N GLY A 109 9.36 4.28 -15.63
CA GLY A 109 9.19 2.88 -15.24
C GLY A 109 7.73 2.49 -15.03
N LYS A 110 7.46 1.22 -14.73
CA LYS A 110 6.09 0.74 -14.45
C LYS A 110 5.55 1.29 -13.12
N LYS A 111 4.26 1.62 -13.07
CA LYS A 111 3.52 1.83 -11.82
C LYS A 111 3.56 0.54 -10.99
N HIS A 112 3.86 0.65 -9.71
CA HIS A 112 3.92 -0.49 -8.81
C HIS A 112 3.28 -0.18 -7.47
N PHE A 113 2.72 -1.23 -6.85
CA PHE A 113 2.27 -1.16 -5.48
C PHE A 113 3.45 -0.76 -4.57
N TRP A 114 3.26 0.29 -3.78
CA TRP A 114 4.27 0.79 -2.87
C TRP A 114 3.94 0.43 -1.42
N SER A 115 2.74 0.78 -0.95
CA SER A 115 2.35 0.55 0.44
C SER A 115 0.84 0.47 0.64
N VAL A 116 0.43 -0.08 1.77
CA VAL A 116 -0.91 0.05 2.33
C VAL A 116 -0.77 0.51 3.78
N ILE A 117 -1.61 1.45 4.20
CA ILE A 117 -1.67 1.90 5.57
C ILE A 117 -3.11 1.84 6.07
N PRO A 118 -3.34 1.43 7.33
CA PRO A 118 -4.59 1.72 8.00
C PRO A 118 -4.76 3.25 8.03
N ALA A 119 -5.91 3.72 7.56
CA ALA A 119 -6.22 5.14 7.53
C ALA A 119 -7.10 5.46 8.73
N TRP A 120 -6.48 5.73 9.86
CA TRP A 120 -7.14 6.25 11.06
C TRP A 120 -7.35 7.75 10.92
N ARG A 121 -8.57 8.23 11.23
CA ARG A 121 -8.71 9.63 11.66
C ARG A 121 -8.52 9.66 13.18
N LYS A 122 -7.73 10.60 13.68
CA LYS A 122 -7.86 11.02 15.07
C LYS A 122 -8.92 12.12 15.09
N ASP A 123 -9.98 11.96 15.86
CA ASP A 123 -10.82 13.06 16.27
C ASP A 123 -10.53 13.43 17.72
N ARG A 124 -11.30 14.38 18.27
CA ARG A 124 -11.18 14.80 19.67
C ARG A 124 -11.58 13.73 20.70
N TYR A 125 -12.13 12.60 20.26
CA TYR A 125 -12.62 11.50 21.08
C TYR A 125 -11.78 10.21 20.95
N GLY A 126 -10.89 10.12 19.97
CA GLY A 126 -9.96 9.00 19.83
C GLY A 126 -9.58 8.69 18.38
N ILE A 127 -9.13 7.46 18.17
CA ILE A 127 -8.84 6.92 16.83
C ILE A 127 -10.15 6.40 16.23
N LEU A 128 -10.69 7.11 15.24
CA LEU A 128 -11.78 6.65 14.39
C LEU A 128 -11.22 5.70 13.32
N ASN A 129 -11.47 4.41 13.54
CA ASN A 129 -11.48 3.40 12.49
C ASN A 129 -12.93 2.94 12.30
N ALA A 130 -13.28 2.47 11.10
CA ALA A 130 -14.58 1.82 10.85
C ALA A 130 -14.76 0.48 11.64
N LYS A 131 -13.82 0.13 12.52
CA LYS A 131 -13.95 -0.80 13.65
C LYS A 131 -13.43 -0.15 14.93
N ASN A 132 -14.04 -0.46 16.07
CA ASN A 132 -13.63 -0.05 17.43
C ASN A 132 -12.27 -0.62 17.91
N ARG A 133 -11.45 -1.26 17.05
CA ARG A 133 -10.19 -1.93 17.44
C ARG A 133 -9.01 -1.45 16.61
N ASP A 134 -7.91 -1.19 17.31
CA ASP A 134 -6.63 -0.74 16.75
C ASP A 134 -5.83 -1.95 16.23
N LEU A 135 -5.61 -2.01 14.92
CA LEU A 135 -4.92 -3.13 14.26
C LEU A 135 -3.44 -3.26 14.65
N GLU A 136 -2.81 -2.18 15.10
CA GLU A 136 -1.43 -2.24 15.60
C GLU A 136 -1.35 -2.86 17.00
N LYS A 137 -2.50 -3.00 17.69
CA LYS A 137 -2.64 -3.56 19.03
C LYS A 137 -3.33 -4.94 19.06
N GLU A 138 -3.73 -5.49 17.90
CA GLU A 138 -4.31 -6.86 17.73
C GLU A 138 -3.27 -7.88 17.24
#